data_AF-A0A9X1V775-F1
#
_entry.id   AF-A0A9X1V775-F1
#
_cell.length_a   1.000
_cell.length_b   1.000
_cell.length_c   1.000
_cell.angle_alpha   90.00
_cell.angle_beta   90.00
_cell.angle_gamma   90.00
#
_symmetry.space_group_name_H-M   'P 1'
#
loop_
_entity.id
_entity.type
_entity.pdbx_description
1 polymer ?
#
loop_
_entity_poly.entity_id
_entity_poly.type
_entity_poly.pdbx_seq_one_letter_code
_entity_poly.pdbx_strand_id
1 'polypeptide(L)'
;MLAGVSLLSVYNSITFQRGMVAVTFIVVLFILLLARNKTPESIRWLQGKGYTERANVEIAKFYGIQEYARREKVVSDAVAVSTKRRTSVALRLFVTITTAFAGTAGFGLMTYVLGPNYFKSLTAAIILVATGTGFISGFLGIWADLISRKTLLLLGYGGTFIMTLIIYLTISVWSKDLTLFWILLVLLNIFVNIAYLTEDTLKSEVWPTSTRGTYTALVRFISIGLYIATIYLSQNYGLHEYMLFNMVIWIIGLAGAVAWYFAGVETGKGATLESASGE
;
A
#
# COMPACT_ATOMS: atom_id res chain seq x y z
N MET A 1 4.15 16.89 2.76
CA MET A 1 3.93 18.14 3.55
C MET A 1 4.93 18.29 4.70
N LEU A 2 5.02 17.33 5.64
CA LEU A 2 5.95 17.42 6.79
C LEU A 2 7.42 17.64 6.41
N ALA A 3 7.94 16.90 5.43
CA ALA A 3 9.32 17.07 4.96
C ALA A 3 9.55 18.42 4.22
N GLY A 4 8.51 18.97 3.58
CA GLY A 4 8.58 20.28 2.91
C GLY A 4 8.65 21.44 3.91
N VAL A 5 7.95 21.30 5.03
CA VAL A 5 8.05 22.25 6.16
C VAL A 5 9.43 22.22 6.80
N SER A 6 10.08 21.05 6.90
CA SER A 6 11.43 20.94 7.48
C SER A 6 12.57 21.47 6.61
N LEU A 7 12.34 21.67 5.30
CA LEU A 7 13.38 22.10 4.34
C LEU A 7 13.48 23.61 4.14
N LEU A 8 12.52 24.39 4.65
CA LEU A 8 12.56 25.84 4.58
C LEU A 8 13.38 26.38 5.76
N SER A 9 14.55 26.98 5.45
CA SER A 9 15.60 27.41 6.41
C SER A 9 15.19 28.50 7.42
N VAL A 10 13.98 29.06 7.31
CA VAL A 10 13.43 30.07 8.23
C VAL A 10 12.86 29.44 9.53
N TYR A 11 12.76 28.11 9.63
CA TYR A 11 11.81 27.44 10.54
C TYR A 11 12.40 26.41 11.54
N ASN A 12 13.63 26.60 12.01
CA ASN A 12 14.29 25.69 12.98
C ASN A 12 13.71 25.66 14.41
N SER A 13 12.57 26.30 14.68
CA SER A 13 11.91 26.22 15.98
C SER A 13 11.11 24.92 16.10
N ILE A 14 11.43 24.12 17.12
CA ILE A 14 10.69 22.90 17.48
C ILE A 14 9.20 23.19 17.66
N THR A 15 8.85 24.35 18.24
CA THR A 15 7.48 24.79 18.46
C THR A 15 6.75 25.01 17.13
N PHE A 16 7.43 25.61 16.15
CA PHE A 16 6.84 25.83 14.82
C PHE A 16 6.64 24.52 14.06
N GLN A 17 7.64 23.62 14.08
CA GLN A 17 7.51 22.29 13.45
C GLN A 17 6.33 21.50 14.04
N ARG A 18 6.18 21.49 15.37
CA ARG A 18 5.04 20.86 16.06
C ARG A 18 3.71 21.54 15.72
N GLY A 19 3.68 22.87 15.66
CA GLY A 19 2.50 23.63 15.25
C GLY A 19 2.05 23.29 13.82
N MET A 20 2.99 23.21 12.88
CA MET A 20 2.70 22.83 11.49
C MET A 20 2.24 21.38 11.36
N VAL A 21 2.79 20.44 12.14
CA VAL A 21 2.29 19.06 12.21
C VAL A 21 0.83 19.06 12.69
N ALA A 22 0.53 19.80 13.76
CA ALA A 22 -0.82 19.88 14.32
C ALA A 22 -1.82 20.49 13.32
N VAL A 23 -1.47 21.60 12.65
CA VAL A 23 -2.30 22.21 11.61
C VAL A 23 -2.52 21.26 10.45
N THR A 24 -1.47 20.60 9.96
CA THR A 24 -1.59 19.61 8.88
C THR A 24 -2.52 18.47 9.27
N PHE A 25 -2.43 17.98 10.51
CA PHE A 25 -3.29 16.94 11.03
C PHE A 25 -4.76 17.39 11.08
N ILE A 26 -5.03 18.61 11.54
CA ILE A 26 -6.38 19.20 11.55
C ILE A 26 -6.95 19.31 10.13
N VAL A 27 -6.15 19.81 9.18
CA VAL A 27 -6.58 19.93 7.77
C VAL A 27 -6.91 18.56 7.18
N VAL A 28 -6.06 17.56 7.41
CA VAL A 28 -6.32 16.19 6.94
C VAL A 28 -7.57 15.61 7.59
N LEU A 29 -7.76 15.77 8.90
CA LEU A 29 -8.97 15.32 9.59
C LEU A 29 -10.23 15.98 9.03
N PHE A 30 -10.19 17.29 8.79
CA PHE A 30 -11.31 18.01 8.21
C PHE A 30 -11.67 17.49 6.82
N ILE A 31 -10.67 17.28 5.95
CA ILE A 31 -10.88 16.69 4.62
C ILE A 31 -11.46 15.28 4.74
N LEU A 32 -10.96 14.45 5.65
CA LEU A 32 -11.46 13.09 5.89
C LEU A 32 -12.92 13.08 6.38
N LEU A 33 -13.30 14.01 7.26
CA LEU A 33 -14.69 14.14 7.72
C LEU A 33 -15.62 14.57 6.58
N LEU A 34 -15.20 15.52 5.74
CA LEU A 34 -15.96 15.94 4.57
C LEU A 34 -16.11 14.80 3.56
N ALA A 35 -15.03 14.04 3.30
CA ALA A 35 -15.05 12.89 2.41
C ALA A 35 -15.98 11.80 2.95
N ARG A 36 -15.93 11.50 4.25
CA ARG A 36 -16.78 10.47 4.88
C ARG A 36 -18.28 10.75 4.69
N ASN A 37 -18.70 12.01 4.70
CA ASN A 37 -20.10 12.39 4.47
C ASN A 37 -20.55 12.20 3.02
N LYS A 38 -19.62 12.09 2.07
CA LYS A 38 -19.90 11.89 0.63
C LYS A 38 -19.66 10.46 0.15
N THR A 39 -19.11 9.58 0.99
CA THR A 39 -18.87 8.18 0.64
C THR A 39 -20.03 7.31 1.12
N PRO A 40 -20.67 6.53 0.23
CA PRO A 40 -21.77 5.67 0.64
C PRO A 40 -21.30 4.59 1.62
N GLU A 41 -22.18 4.20 2.54
CA GLU A 41 -22.01 2.99 3.34
C GLU A 41 -22.10 1.76 2.42
N SER A 42 -21.38 0.68 2.76
CA SER A 42 -21.46 -0.55 1.98
C SER A 42 -22.86 -1.16 2.05
N ILE A 43 -23.57 -1.17 0.91
CA ILE A 43 -24.90 -1.77 0.77
C ILE A 43 -24.90 -3.23 1.24
N ARG A 44 -23.85 -3.98 0.89
CA ARG A 44 -23.66 -5.38 1.27
C ARG A 44 -23.51 -5.55 2.78
N TRP A 45 -22.78 -4.64 3.42
CA TRP A 45 -22.62 -4.67 4.88
C TRP A 45 -23.95 -4.37 5.58
N LEU A 46 -24.71 -3.40 5.09
CA LEU A 46 -26.03 -3.06 5.61
C LEU A 46 -26.99 -4.26 5.47
N GLN A 47 -27.06 -4.87 4.29
CA GLN A 47 -27.88 -6.07 4.05
C GLN A 47 -27.44 -7.25 4.92
N GLY A 48 -26.12 -7.50 5.03
CA GLY A 48 -25.57 -8.57 5.87
C GLY A 48 -25.79 -8.37 7.38
N LYS A 49 -26.07 -7.14 7.82
CA LYS A 49 -26.49 -6.82 9.20
C LYS A 49 -28.00 -6.76 9.39
N GLY A 50 -28.79 -6.96 8.32
CA GLY A 50 -30.25 -6.88 8.36
C GLY A 50 -30.81 -5.45 8.29
N TYR A 51 -29.98 -4.44 8.00
CA TYR A 51 -30.41 -3.04 7.85
C TYR A 51 -30.92 -2.74 6.44
N THR A 52 -31.93 -3.48 5.99
CA THR A 52 -32.50 -3.40 4.64
C THR A 52 -33.08 -2.03 4.29
N GLU A 53 -33.76 -1.36 5.23
CA GLU A 53 -34.30 -0.01 5.00
C GLU A 53 -33.19 1.01 4.75
N ARG A 54 -32.12 0.98 5.57
CA ARG A 54 -30.96 1.87 5.38
C ARG A 54 -30.23 1.56 4.08
N ALA A 55 -30.13 0.29 3.69
CA ALA A 55 -29.56 -0.11 2.41
C ALA A 55 -30.35 0.50 1.23
N ASN A 56 -31.68 0.46 1.28
CA ASN A 56 -32.53 1.04 0.23
C ASN A 56 -32.41 2.56 0.13
N VAL A 57 -32.30 3.27 1.26
CA VAL A 57 -32.05 4.72 1.28
C VAL A 57 -30.72 5.05 0.62
N GLU A 58 -29.67 4.28 0.93
CA GLU A 58 -28.34 4.50 0.39
C GLU A 58 -28.27 4.16 -1.12
N ILE A 59 -28.95 3.09 -1.55
CA ILE A 59 -29.13 2.75 -2.97
C ILE A 59 -29.83 3.90 -3.71
N ALA A 60 -30.95 4.39 -3.19
CA ALA A 60 -31.72 5.46 -3.83
C ALA A 60 -30.91 6.76 -3.92
N LYS A 61 -30.12 7.08 -2.89
CA LYS A 61 -29.32 8.31 -2.81
C LYS A 61 -28.11 8.33 -3.75
N PHE A 62 -27.40 7.21 -3.89
CA PHE A 62 -26.11 7.19 -4.59
C PHE A 62 -26.11 6.46 -5.94
N TYR A 63 -27.02 5.51 -6.15
CA TYR A 63 -27.00 4.63 -7.33
C TYR A 63 -28.28 4.69 -8.16
N GLY A 64 -29.42 4.95 -7.51
CA GLY A 64 -30.74 4.80 -8.10
C GLY A 64 -31.21 3.34 -8.08
N ILE A 65 -32.47 3.12 -7.68
CA ILE A 65 -33.02 1.77 -7.41
C ILE A 65 -32.95 0.87 -8.66
N GLN A 66 -33.32 1.40 -9.83
CA GLN A 66 -33.39 0.62 -11.07
C GLN A 66 -31.99 0.24 -11.61
N GLU A 67 -31.03 1.17 -11.51
CA GLU A 67 -29.65 0.94 -11.96
C GLU A 67 -28.93 -0.05 -11.04
N TYR A 68 -29.16 0.04 -9.73
CA TYR A 68 -28.62 -0.92 -8.77
C TYR A 68 -29.16 -2.33 -9.02
N ALA A 69 -30.47 -2.49 -9.21
CA ALA A 69 -31.08 -3.79 -9.51
C ALA A 69 -30.53 -4.41 -10.82
N ARG A 70 -30.25 -3.57 -11.83
CA ARG A 70 -29.61 -4.03 -13.08
C ARG A 70 -28.19 -4.56 -12.83
N ARG A 71 -27.39 -3.83 -12.04
CA ARG A 71 -26.02 -4.25 -11.67
C ARG A 71 -26.01 -5.52 -10.85
N GLU A 72 -26.90 -5.63 -9.88
CA GLU A 72 -27.04 -6.82 -9.04
C GLU A 72 -27.36 -8.06 -9.88
N LYS A 73 -28.25 -7.94 -10.87
CA LYS A 73 -28.56 -9.02 -11.80
C LYS A 73 -27.34 -9.44 -12.64
N VAL A 74 -26.59 -8.49 -13.20
CA VAL A 74 -25.36 -8.77 -13.96
C VAL A 74 -24.31 -9.49 -13.10
N VAL A 75 -24.15 -9.08 -11.85
CA VAL A 75 -23.23 -9.72 -10.89
C VAL A 75 -23.72 -11.13 -10.56
N SER A 76 -25.00 -11.31 -10.28
CA SER A 76 -25.60 -12.62 -10.01
C SER A 76 -25.40 -13.59 -11.17
N ASP A 77 -25.63 -13.14 -12.41
CA ASP A 77 -25.44 -13.95 -13.61
C ASP A 77 -23.94 -14.30 -13.82
N ALA A 78 -23.03 -13.36 -13.56
CA ALA A 78 -21.59 -13.60 -13.62
C ALA A 78 -21.10 -14.58 -12.53
N VAL A 79 -21.65 -14.50 -11.32
CA VAL A 79 -21.35 -15.42 -10.21
C VAL A 79 -21.87 -16.83 -10.52
N ALA A 80 -23.06 -16.95 -11.14
CA ALA A 80 -23.61 -18.24 -11.54
C ALA A 80 -22.77 -18.95 -12.61
N VAL A 81 -22.10 -18.19 -13.50
CA VAL A 81 -21.18 -18.72 -14.53
C VAL A 81 -19.77 -18.96 -13.96
N SER A 82 -19.36 -18.22 -12.93
CA SER A 82 -18.06 -18.33 -12.26
C SER A 82 -17.93 -19.67 -11.51
N THR A 83 -17.36 -20.66 -12.19
CA THR A 83 -17.02 -21.94 -11.59
C THR A 83 -15.74 -21.82 -10.74
N LYS A 84 -15.92 -21.84 -9.42
CA LYS A 84 -15.06 -22.56 -8.45
C LYS A 84 -13.61 -22.12 -8.19
N ARG A 85 -13.09 -20.98 -8.64
CA ARG A 85 -11.79 -20.48 -8.12
C ARG A 85 -11.99 -19.65 -6.86
N ARG A 86 -12.24 -20.32 -5.73
CA ARG A 86 -12.14 -19.70 -4.40
C ARG A 86 -10.69 -19.74 -3.94
N THR A 87 -10.11 -18.58 -3.66
CA THR A 87 -8.79 -18.50 -3.05
C THR A 87 -8.86 -18.94 -1.57
N SER A 88 -7.89 -19.76 -1.14
CA SER A 88 -7.84 -20.19 0.25
C SER A 88 -7.56 -18.99 1.17
N VAL A 89 -8.11 -19.02 2.38
CA VAL A 89 -7.83 -17.99 3.40
C VAL A 89 -6.34 -17.95 3.73
N ALA A 90 -5.69 -19.11 3.75
CA ALA A 90 -4.25 -19.24 4.00
C ALA A 90 -3.42 -18.50 2.92
N LEU A 91 -3.76 -18.66 1.63
CA LEU A 91 -3.08 -17.92 0.56
C LEU A 91 -3.28 -16.42 0.72
N ARG A 92 -4.52 -15.97 0.99
CA ARG A 92 -4.82 -14.54 1.17
C ARG A 92 -4.06 -13.93 2.35
N LEU A 93 -4.02 -14.64 3.48
CA LEU A 93 -3.25 -14.22 4.65
C LEU A 93 -1.76 -14.18 4.35
N PHE A 94 -1.21 -15.24 3.74
CA PHE A 94 0.21 -15.28 3.36
C PHE A 94 0.58 -14.09 2.48
N VAL A 95 -0.15 -13.88 1.39
CA VAL A 95 0.12 -12.79 0.44
C VAL A 95 0.01 -11.45 1.14
N THR A 96 -1.10 -11.15 1.80
CA THR A 96 -1.31 -9.84 2.41
C THR A 96 -0.35 -9.55 3.56
N ILE A 97 0.01 -10.54 4.40
CA ILE A 97 0.99 -10.37 5.48
C ILE A 97 2.37 -10.09 4.90
N THR A 98 2.82 -10.92 3.96
CA THR A 98 4.18 -10.79 3.39
C THR A 98 4.35 -9.49 2.61
N THR A 99 3.35 -9.09 1.81
CA THR A 99 3.38 -7.82 1.08
C THR A 99 3.28 -6.63 2.02
N ALA A 100 2.36 -6.64 3.00
CA ALA A 100 2.20 -5.54 3.96
C ALA A 100 3.46 -5.34 4.83
N PHE A 101 4.04 -6.44 5.31
CA PHE A 101 5.29 -6.41 6.06
C PHE A 101 6.43 -5.86 5.20
N ALA A 102 6.62 -6.40 4.00
CA ALA A 102 7.69 -5.96 3.12
C ALA A 102 7.56 -4.49 2.71
N GLY A 103 6.32 -4.02 2.44
CA GLY A 103 6.06 -2.61 2.18
C GLY A 103 6.47 -1.76 3.38
N THR A 104 5.91 -2.05 4.55
CA THR A 104 6.13 -1.26 5.78
C THR A 104 7.60 -1.26 6.22
N ALA A 105 8.21 -2.45 6.33
CA ALA A 105 9.57 -2.59 6.79
C ALA A 105 10.57 -2.18 5.71
N GLY A 106 10.41 -2.63 4.47
CA GLY A 106 11.33 -2.32 3.38
C GLY A 106 11.42 -0.83 3.06
N PHE A 107 10.28 -0.14 3.04
CA PHE A 107 10.25 1.32 2.89
C PHE A 107 10.81 2.03 4.12
N GLY A 108 10.41 1.60 5.32
CA GLY A 108 10.82 2.23 6.58
C GLY A 108 12.32 2.12 6.83
N LEU A 109 12.93 0.96 6.61
CA LEU A 109 14.35 0.74 6.78
C LEU A 109 15.18 1.58 5.78
N MET A 110 14.75 1.68 4.52
CA MET A 110 15.45 2.50 3.53
C MET A 110 15.32 4.01 3.77
N THR A 111 14.10 4.48 3.97
CA THR A 111 13.79 5.92 3.95
C THR A 111 14.01 6.56 5.32
N TYR A 112 13.71 5.85 6.41
CA TYR A 112 13.75 6.42 7.76
C TYR A 112 14.99 6.05 8.57
N VAL A 113 15.75 5.05 8.13
CA VAL A 113 16.93 4.58 8.88
C VAL A 113 18.20 4.71 8.05
N LEU A 114 18.26 4.09 6.86
CA LEU A 114 19.48 4.10 6.04
C LEU A 114 19.84 5.51 5.55
N GLY A 115 18.88 6.24 4.97
CA GLY A 115 19.11 7.63 4.54
C GLY A 115 19.65 8.52 5.67
N PRO A 116 18.98 8.59 6.84
CA PRO A 116 19.45 9.38 7.97
C PRO A 116 20.75 8.90 8.59
N ASN A 117 21.06 7.60 8.61
CA ASN A 117 22.31 7.11 9.19
C ASN A 117 23.55 7.48 8.36
N TYR A 118 23.43 7.48 7.03
CA TYR A 118 24.55 7.74 6.13
C TYR A 118 24.62 9.20 5.65
N PHE A 119 23.47 9.83 5.43
CA PHE A 119 23.36 11.23 5.00
C PHE A 119 22.55 12.04 6.01
N LYS A 120 23.06 12.11 7.25
CA LYS A 120 22.40 12.78 8.39
C LYS A 120 21.88 14.18 8.04
N SER A 121 22.68 14.97 7.32
CA SER A 121 22.32 16.34 6.89
C SER A 121 21.24 16.40 5.81
N LEU A 122 21.00 15.31 5.08
CA LEU A 122 20.03 15.23 3.97
C LEU A 122 18.76 14.47 4.34
N THR A 123 18.60 14.03 5.59
CA THR A 123 17.42 13.28 6.08
C THR A 123 16.09 13.87 5.60
N ALA A 124 15.89 15.17 5.81
CA ALA A 124 14.66 15.86 5.40
C ALA A 124 14.46 15.83 3.87
N ALA A 125 15.53 16.01 3.10
CA ALA A 125 15.50 15.95 1.64
C ALA A 125 15.19 14.54 1.15
N ILE A 126 15.80 13.50 1.75
CA ILE A 126 15.56 12.10 1.41
C ILE A 126 14.09 11.74 1.62
N ILE A 127 13.53 12.10 2.77
CA ILE A 127 12.12 11.86 3.08
C ILE A 127 11.23 12.65 2.10
N LEU A 128 11.55 13.91 1.81
CA LEU A 128 10.76 14.71 0.86
C LEU A 128 10.76 14.09 -0.53
N VAL A 129 11.93 13.72 -1.05
CA VAL A 129 12.06 13.16 -2.40
C VAL A 129 11.40 11.78 -2.47
N ALA A 130 11.59 10.91 -1.48
CA ALA A 130 10.96 9.60 -1.44
C ALA A 130 9.41 9.71 -1.40
N THR A 131 8.88 10.52 -0.48
CA THR A 131 7.43 10.72 -0.34
C THR A 131 6.82 11.51 -1.50
N GLY A 132 7.54 12.49 -2.05
CA GLY A 132 7.13 13.27 -3.21
C GLY A 132 7.12 12.43 -4.49
N THR A 133 8.11 11.57 -4.66
CA THR A 133 8.12 10.57 -5.74
C THR A 133 6.93 9.65 -5.61
N GLY A 134 6.66 9.12 -4.40
CA GLY A 134 5.47 8.30 -4.14
C GLY A 134 4.16 9.03 -4.44
N PHE A 135 4.06 10.31 -4.11
CA PHE A 135 2.87 11.10 -4.46
C PHE A 135 2.69 11.23 -5.97
N ILE A 136 3.77 11.55 -6.71
CA ILE A 136 3.73 11.72 -8.17
C ILE A 136 3.46 10.38 -8.87
N SER A 137 4.15 9.30 -8.47
CA SER A 137 3.90 7.96 -9.00
C SER A 137 2.52 7.43 -8.60
N GLY A 138 1.91 7.98 -7.55
CA GLY A 138 0.52 7.74 -7.16
C GLY A 138 -0.48 7.95 -8.31
N PHE A 139 -0.22 8.91 -9.20
CA PHE A 139 -1.04 9.16 -10.37
C PHE A 139 -0.99 8.03 -11.40
N LEU A 140 0.04 7.17 -11.37
CA LEU A 140 0.06 5.95 -12.19
C LEU A 140 -1.14 5.03 -11.86
N GLY A 141 -1.70 5.16 -10.65
CA GLY A 141 -2.94 4.51 -10.24
C GLY A 141 -4.14 4.78 -11.15
N ILE A 142 -4.18 5.90 -11.88
CA ILE A 142 -5.27 6.21 -12.82
C ILE A 142 -5.32 5.18 -13.96
N TRP A 143 -4.17 4.69 -14.39
CA TRP A 143 -4.07 3.66 -15.42
C TRP A 143 -4.02 2.25 -14.84
N ALA A 144 -4.07 2.10 -13.51
CA ALA A 144 -3.97 0.79 -12.88
C ALA A 144 -5.14 -0.13 -13.22
N ASP A 145 -6.33 0.42 -13.51
CA ASP A 145 -7.49 -0.35 -13.92
C ASP A 145 -7.37 -0.90 -15.36
N LEU A 146 -6.43 -0.40 -16.17
CA LEU A 146 -6.12 -0.93 -17.51
C LEU A 146 -5.12 -2.09 -17.47
N ILE A 147 -4.35 -2.20 -16.38
CA ILE A 147 -3.29 -3.19 -16.21
C ILE A 147 -3.79 -4.26 -15.25
N SER A 148 -3.35 -5.50 -15.45
CA SER A 148 -3.70 -6.56 -14.49
C SER A 148 -3.19 -6.22 -13.09
N ARG A 149 -4.07 -6.22 -12.08
CA ARG A 149 -3.70 -5.97 -10.67
C ARG A 149 -2.69 -6.99 -10.17
N LYS A 150 -2.77 -8.24 -10.63
CA LYS A 150 -1.75 -9.26 -10.32
C LYS A 150 -0.38 -8.89 -10.88
N THR A 151 -0.36 -8.39 -12.11
CA THR A 151 0.87 -7.97 -12.80
C THR A 151 1.45 -6.73 -12.14
N LEU A 152 0.62 -5.76 -11.74
CA LEU A 152 1.07 -4.58 -11.01
C LEU A 152 1.67 -4.94 -9.65
N LEU A 153 1.08 -5.89 -8.92
CA LEU A 153 1.63 -6.35 -7.64
C LEU A 153 3.00 -6.99 -7.84
N LEU A 154 3.12 -7.87 -8.85
CA LEU A 154 4.38 -8.51 -9.19
C LEU A 154 5.42 -7.51 -9.68
N LEU A 155 5.04 -6.54 -10.52
CA LEU A 155 5.91 -5.48 -11.01
C LEU A 155 6.39 -4.58 -9.87
N GLY A 156 5.51 -4.22 -8.93
CA GLY A 156 5.84 -3.41 -7.78
C GLY A 156 6.89 -4.09 -6.89
N TYR A 157 6.60 -5.30 -6.39
CA TYR A 157 7.54 -6.01 -5.53
C TYR A 157 8.78 -6.53 -6.27
N GLY A 158 8.64 -7.00 -7.50
CA GLY A 158 9.75 -7.46 -8.33
C GLY A 158 10.67 -6.32 -8.73
N GLY A 159 10.12 -5.19 -9.17
CA GLY A 159 10.88 -3.98 -9.48
C GLY A 159 11.57 -3.42 -8.24
N THR A 160 10.89 -3.41 -7.09
CA THR A 160 11.50 -2.97 -5.81
C THR A 160 12.67 -3.87 -5.39
N PHE A 161 12.51 -5.18 -5.51
CA PHE A 161 13.58 -6.14 -5.23
C PHE A 161 14.78 -5.94 -6.18
N ILE A 162 14.53 -5.88 -7.50
CA ILE A 162 15.58 -5.67 -8.51
C ILE A 162 16.29 -4.34 -8.28
N MET A 163 15.55 -3.27 -8.02
CA MET A 163 16.16 -1.96 -7.71
C MET A 163 16.99 -2.01 -6.44
N THR A 164 16.52 -2.71 -5.39
CA THR A 164 17.32 -2.90 -4.17
C THR A 164 18.59 -3.70 -4.43
N LEU A 165 18.54 -4.72 -5.29
CA LEU A 165 19.71 -5.47 -5.73
C LEU A 165 20.70 -4.58 -6.49
N ILE A 166 20.21 -3.75 -7.42
CA ILE A 166 21.05 -2.79 -8.15
C ILE A 166 21.72 -1.82 -7.17
N ILE A 167 20.96 -1.27 -6.21
CA ILE A 167 21.51 -0.38 -5.17
C ILE A 167 22.57 -1.12 -4.35
N TYR A 168 22.32 -2.36 -3.96
CA TYR A 168 23.31 -3.15 -3.20
C TYR A 168 24.61 -3.37 -3.99
N LEU A 169 24.51 -3.79 -5.25
CA LEU A 169 25.68 -4.06 -6.09
C LEU A 169 26.48 -2.79 -6.42
N THR A 170 25.85 -1.61 -6.35
CA THR A 170 26.45 -0.32 -6.68
C THR A 170 26.85 0.50 -5.45
N ILE A 171 26.83 -0.08 -4.23
CA ILE A 171 27.21 0.59 -2.96
C ILE A 171 28.51 1.38 -3.06
N SER A 172 29.55 0.79 -3.66
CA SER A 172 30.88 1.41 -3.78
C SER A 172 30.91 2.70 -4.62
N VAL A 173 29.88 2.89 -5.46
CA VAL A 173 29.73 4.01 -6.40
C VAL A 173 28.76 5.05 -5.85
N TRP A 174 27.50 4.68 -5.58
CA TRP A 174 26.49 5.66 -5.16
C TRP A 174 26.76 6.25 -3.77
N SER A 175 27.51 5.56 -2.91
CA SER A 175 27.92 6.13 -1.61
C SER A 175 28.85 7.35 -1.75
N LYS A 176 29.46 7.55 -2.92
CA LYS A 176 30.37 8.67 -3.22
C LYS A 176 29.78 9.64 -4.24
N ASP A 177 28.72 9.26 -4.94
CA ASP A 177 28.05 10.07 -5.96
C ASP A 177 26.60 10.35 -5.55
N LEU A 178 26.36 11.60 -5.15
CA LEU A 178 25.06 12.05 -4.69
C LEU A 178 24.00 12.04 -5.82
N THR A 179 24.40 12.28 -7.06
CA THR A 179 23.48 12.27 -8.21
C THR A 179 22.95 10.86 -8.44
N LEU A 180 23.85 9.88 -8.43
CA LEU A 180 23.47 8.48 -8.59
C LEU A 180 22.57 8.01 -7.44
N PHE A 181 22.88 8.41 -6.20
CA PHE A 181 22.02 8.13 -5.04
C PHE A 181 20.59 8.63 -5.26
N TRP A 182 20.41 9.88 -5.73
CA TRP A 182 19.08 10.45 -5.97
C TRP A 182 18.31 9.72 -7.08
N ILE A 183 18.98 9.38 -8.19
CA ILE A 183 18.37 8.64 -9.29
C ILE A 183 17.87 7.29 -8.78
N LEU A 184 18.72 6.55 -8.05
CA LEU A 184 18.37 5.25 -7.50
C LEU A 184 17.22 5.34 -6.48
N LEU A 185 17.23 6.37 -5.63
CA LEU A 185 16.16 6.61 -4.66
C LEU A 185 14.81 6.86 -5.35
N VAL A 186 14.78 7.69 -6.38
CA VAL A 186 13.55 7.98 -7.14
C VAL A 186 13.03 6.72 -7.83
N LEU A 187 13.89 6.01 -8.56
CA LEU A 187 13.51 4.79 -9.27
C LEU A 187 12.98 3.72 -8.32
N LEU A 188 13.65 3.51 -7.18
CA LEU A 188 13.18 2.59 -6.14
C LEU A 188 11.77 2.99 -5.66
N ASN A 189 11.57 4.27 -5.34
CA ASN A 189 10.29 4.74 -4.78
C ASN A 189 9.12 4.70 -5.77
N ILE A 190 9.37 4.73 -7.08
CA ILE A 190 8.34 4.49 -8.08
C ILE A 190 7.79 3.05 -7.92
N PHE A 191 8.66 2.05 -7.87
CA PHE A 191 8.23 0.65 -7.72
C PHE A 191 7.63 0.37 -6.35
N VAL A 192 8.20 0.93 -5.28
CA VAL A 192 7.65 0.83 -3.93
C VAL A 192 6.22 1.37 -3.91
N ASN A 193 5.97 2.50 -4.57
CA ASN A 193 4.63 3.07 -4.63
C ASN A 193 3.63 2.20 -5.42
N ILE A 194 4.05 1.67 -6.58
CA ILE A 194 3.23 0.71 -7.35
C ILE A 194 2.87 -0.50 -6.48
N ALA A 195 3.83 -1.02 -5.71
CA ALA A 195 3.61 -2.12 -4.77
C ALA A 195 2.56 -1.73 -3.72
N TYR A 196 2.70 -0.57 -3.08
CA TYR A 196 1.77 -0.07 -2.06
C TYR A 196 0.34 0.13 -2.60
N LEU A 197 0.18 0.80 -3.75
CA LEU A 197 -1.15 1.03 -4.34
C LEU A 197 -1.87 -0.28 -4.63
N THR A 198 -1.14 -1.23 -5.20
CA THR A 198 -1.72 -2.52 -5.57
C THR A 198 -2.03 -3.38 -4.34
N GLU A 199 -1.18 -3.30 -3.31
CA GLU A 199 -1.34 -4.01 -2.05
C GLU A 199 -2.54 -3.51 -1.23
N ASP A 200 -2.76 -2.19 -1.16
CA ASP A 200 -3.93 -1.63 -0.50
C ASP A 200 -5.22 -1.95 -1.25
N THR A 201 -5.18 -1.95 -2.58
CA THR A 201 -6.30 -2.40 -3.41
C THR A 201 -6.60 -3.88 -3.16
N LEU A 202 -5.56 -4.72 -3.11
CA LEU A 202 -5.69 -6.16 -2.86
C LEU A 202 -6.44 -6.45 -1.56
N LYS A 203 -6.11 -5.78 -0.44
CA LYS A 203 -6.80 -5.96 0.85
C LYS A 203 -8.30 -5.69 0.74
N SER A 204 -8.71 -4.76 -0.10
CA SER A 204 -10.13 -4.45 -0.29
C SER A 204 -10.88 -5.52 -1.08
N GLU A 205 -10.17 -6.33 -1.87
CA GLU A 205 -10.73 -7.34 -2.76
C GLU A 205 -10.69 -8.75 -2.16
N VAL A 206 -9.64 -9.08 -1.40
CA VAL A 206 -9.45 -10.45 -0.92
C VAL A 206 -10.30 -10.83 0.29
N TRP A 207 -10.83 -9.85 1.02
CA TRP A 207 -11.55 -10.11 2.27
C TRP A 207 -13.07 -9.99 2.11
N PRO A 208 -13.84 -10.95 2.67
CA PRO A 208 -15.28 -10.82 2.80
C PRO A 208 -15.67 -9.52 3.50
N THR A 209 -16.74 -8.88 3.05
CA THR A 209 -17.24 -7.60 3.55
C THR A 209 -17.48 -7.63 5.07
N SER A 210 -17.97 -8.77 5.58
CA SER A 210 -18.29 -8.95 7.01
C SER A 210 -17.05 -9.01 7.92
N THR A 211 -15.90 -9.45 7.41
CA THR A 211 -14.66 -9.71 8.18
C THR A 211 -13.47 -8.89 7.71
N ARG A 212 -13.63 -8.08 6.66
CA ARG A 212 -12.59 -7.23 6.05
C ARG A 212 -11.86 -6.37 7.07
N GLY A 213 -12.61 -5.73 7.98
CA GLY A 213 -12.03 -4.91 9.04
C GLY A 213 -11.07 -5.71 9.94
N THR A 214 -11.51 -6.88 10.39
CA THR A 214 -10.72 -7.77 11.27
C THR A 214 -9.46 -8.26 10.58
N TYR A 215 -9.54 -8.78 9.36
CA TYR A 215 -8.37 -9.29 8.64
C TYR A 215 -7.39 -8.17 8.26
N THR A 216 -7.90 -7.01 7.85
CA THR A 216 -7.05 -5.85 7.56
C THR A 216 -6.32 -5.37 8.82
N ALA A 217 -7.01 -5.33 9.96
CA ALA A 217 -6.40 -4.97 11.24
C ALA A 217 -5.34 -6.01 11.66
N LEU A 218 -5.60 -7.30 11.49
CA LEU A 218 -4.65 -8.38 11.78
C LEU A 218 -3.39 -8.25 10.93
N VAL A 219 -3.54 -8.07 9.61
CA VAL A 219 -2.40 -7.88 8.69
C VAL A 219 -1.58 -6.66 9.10
N ARG A 220 -2.24 -5.53 9.42
CA ARG A 220 -1.55 -4.32 9.89
C ARG A 220 -0.82 -4.54 11.21
N PHE A 221 -1.45 -5.19 12.18
CA PHE A 221 -0.84 -5.50 13.47
C PHE A 221 0.43 -6.33 13.29
N ILE A 222 0.37 -7.40 12.48
CA ILE A 222 1.53 -8.26 12.21
C ILE A 222 2.61 -7.48 11.46
N SER A 223 2.27 -6.76 10.39
CA SER A 223 3.25 -6.01 9.58
C SER A 223 3.99 -4.94 10.38
N ILE A 224 3.29 -4.14 11.19
CA ILE A 224 3.88 -3.10 12.04
C ILE A 224 4.67 -3.75 13.19
N GLY A 225 4.13 -4.79 13.82
CA GLY A 225 4.82 -5.51 14.89
C GLY A 225 6.15 -6.11 14.43
N LEU A 226 6.15 -6.75 13.25
CA LEU A 226 7.38 -7.25 12.63
C LEU A 226 8.33 -6.11 12.24
N TYR A 227 7.81 -4.98 11.73
CA TYR A 227 8.66 -3.82 11.44
C TYR A 227 9.40 -3.32 12.68
N ILE A 228 8.73 -3.22 13.83
CA ILE A 228 9.38 -2.86 15.10
C ILE A 228 10.52 -3.84 15.41
N ALA A 229 10.28 -5.15 15.28
CA ALA A 229 11.32 -6.16 15.46
C ALA A 229 12.51 -5.97 14.49
N THR A 230 12.24 -5.63 13.22
CA THR A 230 13.31 -5.38 12.24
C THR A 230 14.18 -4.17 12.60
N ILE A 231 13.63 -3.12 13.23
CA ILE A 231 14.41 -1.98 13.70
C ILE A 231 15.40 -2.44 14.78
N TYR A 232 14.94 -3.20 15.77
CA TYR A 232 15.81 -3.70 16.84
C TYR A 232 16.88 -4.66 16.34
N LEU A 233 16.55 -5.53 15.38
CA LEU A 233 17.52 -6.46 14.78
C LEU A 233 18.60 -5.74 13.96
N SER A 234 18.22 -4.67 13.25
CA SER A 234 19.12 -3.95 12.35
C SER A 234 19.89 -2.79 12.98
N GLN A 235 19.69 -2.50 14.27
CA GLN A 235 20.25 -1.32 14.95
C GLN A 235 21.79 -1.25 14.90
N ASN A 236 22.46 -2.40 14.86
CA ASN A 236 23.93 -2.51 14.88
C ASN A 236 24.52 -2.93 13.53
N TYR A 237 23.70 -3.02 12.47
CA TYR A 237 24.16 -3.48 11.17
C TYR A 237 24.97 -2.40 10.45
N GLY A 238 26.06 -2.81 9.81
CA GLY A 238 26.78 -1.99 8.84
C GLY A 238 26.02 -1.88 7.51
N LEU A 239 26.48 -1.03 6.58
CA LEU A 239 25.76 -0.72 5.34
C LEU A 239 25.39 -1.96 4.53
N HIS A 240 26.37 -2.86 4.34
CA HIS A 240 26.18 -4.07 3.55
C HIS A 240 25.18 -5.03 4.21
N GLU A 241 25.30 -5.25 5.52
CA GLU A 241 24.40 -6.10 6.29
C GLU A 241 22.98 -5.55 6.27
N TYR A 242 22.86 -4.23 6.41
CA TYR A 242 21.60 -3.52 6.37
C TYR A 242 20.91 -3.66 5.00
N MET A 243 21.65 -3.46 3.92
CA MET A 243 21.15 -3.60 2.55
C MET A 243 20.76 -5.03 2.22
N LEU A 244 21.54 -6.03 2.65
CA LEU A 244 21.21 -7.45 2.50
C LEU A 244 19.94 -7.81 3.29
N PHE A 245 19.85 -7.34 4.53
CA PHE A 245 18.66 -7.54 5.36
C PHE A 245 17.41 -6.94 4.71
N ASN A 246 17.52 -5.72 4.16
CA ASN A 246 16.43 -5.09 3.43
C ASN A 246 16.07 -5.86 2.14
N MET A 247 17.06 -6.41 1.44
CA MET A 247 16.84 -7.25 0.26
C MET A 247 16.05 -8.52 0.62
N VAL A 248 16.35 -9.16 1.76
CA VAL A 248 15.58 -10.31 2.27
C VAL A 248 14.13 -9.93 2.53
N ILE A 249 13.88 -8.75 3.10
CA ILE A 249 12.52 -8.25 3.32
C ILE A 249 11.76 -8.10 2.00
N TRP A 250 12.41 -7.57 0.96
CA TRP A 250 11.78 -7.48 -0.36
C TRP A 250 11.56 -8.85 -1.02
N ILE A 251 12.42 -9.84 -0.79
CA ILE A 251 12.20 -11.23 -1.22
C ILE A 251 10.93 -11.79 -0.57
N ILE A 252 10.69 -11.53 0.71
CA ILE A 252 9.48 -11.95 1.41
C ILE A 252 8.23 -11.35 0.73
N GLY A 253 8.24 -10.05 0.43
CA GLY A 253 7.15 -9.39 -0.29
C GLY A 253 6.96 -9.94 -1.71
N LEU A 254 8.05 -10.18 -2.44
CA LEU A 254 8.04 -10.77 -3.77
C LEU A 254 7.46 -12.18 -3.76
N ALA A 255 7.76 -13.00 -2.75
CA ALA A 255 7.17 -14.33 -2.60
C ALA A 255 5.64 -14.26 -2.48
N GLY A 256 5.12 -13.30 -1.72
CA GLY A 256 3.69 -13.00 -1.67
C GLY A 256 3.12 -12.60 -3.04
N ALA A 257 3.77 -11.66 -3.73
CA ALA A 257 3.33 -11.20 -5.05
C ALA A 257 3.33 -12.34 -6.10
N VAL A 258 4.35 -13.19 -6.11
CA VAL A 258 4.47 -14.37 -6.98
C VAL A 258 3.38 -15.38 -6.67
N ALA A 259 3.14 -15.70 -5.39
CA ALA A 259 2.07 -16.61 -4.98
C ALA A 259 0.69 -16.10 -5.46
N TRP A 260 0.44 -14.80 -5.34
CA TRP A 260 -0.80 -14.19 -5.81
C TRP A 260 -0.93 -14.17 -7.35
N TYR A 261 0.17 -13.93 -8.06
CA TYR A 261 0.17 -13.95 -9.52
C TYR A 261 -0.36 -15.28 -10.06
N PHE A 262 0.18 -16.40 -9.55
CA PHE A 262 -0.19 -17.74 -9.99
C PHE A 262 -1.53 -18.23 -9.43
N ALA A 263 -1.78 -18.03 -8.13
CA ALA A 263 -2.91 -18.67 -7.44
C ALA A 263 -4.05 -17.72 -7.05
N GLY A 264 -3.87 -16.40 -7.18
CA GLY A 264 -4.86 -15.39 -6.83
C GLY A 264 -6.03 -15.33 -7.81
N VAL A 265 -7.05 -14.54 -7.46
CA VAL A 265 -8.18 -14.21 -8.34
C VAL A 265 -8.23 -12.69 -8.49
N GLU A 266 -8.39 -12.21 -9.71
CA GLU A 266 -8.22 -10.80 -10.04
C GLU A 266 -9.52 -10.17 -10.48
N THR A 267 -9.97 -9.11 -9.79
CA THR A 267 -11.20 -8.40 -10.15
C THR A 267 -11.04 -7.51 -11.40
N GLY A 268 -9.83 -6.99 -11.64
CA GLY A 268 -9.50 -6.11 -12.77
C GLY A 268 -9.65 -6.74 -14.16
N LYS A 269 -9.72 -8.08 -14.25
CA LYS A 269 -9.94 -8.81 -15.51
C LYS A 269 -11.23 -9.63 -15.51
N GLY A 270 -12.27 -9.10 -14.86
CA GLY A 270 -13.63 -9.60 -14.97
C GLY A 270 -14.04 -10.66 -13.94
N ALA A 271 -13.19 -11.00 -12.95
CA ALA A 271 -13.67 -11.75 -11.80
C ALA A 271 -14.52 -10.82 -10.92
N THR A 272 -15.63 -11.34 -10.40
CA THR A 272 -16.45 -10.57 -9.47
C THR A 272 -15.76 -10.46 -8.11
N LEU A 273 -16.07 -9.40 -7.37
CA LEU A 273 -15.56 -9.20 -6.00
C LEU A 273 -15.89 -10.40 -5.10
N GLU A 274 -17.07 -10.99 -5.28
CA GLU A 274 -17.55 -12.17 -4.55
C GLU A 274 -16.60 -13.36 -4.75
N SER A 275 -16.21 -13.63 -6.00
CA SER A 275 -15.28 -14.72 -6.31
C SER A 275 -13.89 -14.46 -5.71
N ALA A 276 -13.43 -13.21 -5.70
CA ALA A 276 -12.12 -12.85 -5.15
C ALA A 276 -12.10 -12.90 -3.61
N SER A 277 -13.17 -12.42 -2.96
CA SER A 277 -13.33 -12.44 -1.51
C SER A 277 -13.76 -13.81 -0.96
N GLY A 278 -14.19 -14.72 -1.84
CA GLY A 278 -14.73 -16.02 -1.46
C GLY A 278 -16.12 -15.94 -0.81
N GLU A 279 -16.88 -14.90 -1.14
CA GLU A 279 -18.30 -14.75 -0.79
C GLU A 279 -19.19 -15.55 -1.76
#